data_AF-A0A2V8AGH3-F1
#
_entry.id   AF-A0A2V8AGH3-F1
#
_cell.length_a   1.000
_cell.length_b   1.000
_cell.length_c   1.000
_cell.angle_alpha   90.00
_cell.angle_beta   90.00
_cell.angle_gamma   90.00
#
_symmetry.space_group_name_H-M   'P 1'
#
loop_
_entity.id
_entity.type
_entity.pdbx_description
1 polymer ?
#
loop_
_entity_poly.entity_id
_entity_poly.type
_entity_poly.pdbx_seq_one_letter_code
_entity_poly.pdbx_strand_id
1 'polypeptide(L)'
;MALATTTLSSACAQGDVSIVVASATSVAAGRLIVIDQEEMQVAQSYSSGTTVPVLRGRDGSAQVAHKATANVTHGLASDFASPAAQTC
;
A
#
# COMPACT_ATOMS: atom_id res chain seq x y z
N MET A 1 -13.21 8.00 2.20
CA MET A 1 -12.68 7.92 3.57
C MET A 1 -11.22 8.40 3.51
N ALA A 2 -10.62 8.90 4.59
CA ALA A 2 -9.28 9.50 4.49
C ALA A 2 -8.22 8.45 4.10
N LEU A 3 -7.40 8.75 3.09
CA LEU A 3 -6.18 7.99 2.79
C LEU A 3 -5.28 8.03 4.03
N ALA A 4 -4.76 6.88 4.44
CA ALA A 4 -3.85 6.79 5.57
C ALA A 4 -2.43 6.57 5.04
N THR A 5 -1.46 7.30 5.61
CA THR A 5 -0.05 7.15 5.24
C THR A 5 0.74 6.60 6.42
N THR A 6 1.48 5.54 6.16
CA THR A 6 2.44 4.91 7.07
C THR A 6 3.81 4.84 6.37
N THR A 7 4.80 4.26 7.02
CA THR A 7 6.14 4.11 6.45
C THR A 7 6.58 2.65 6.46
N LEU A 8 7.44 2.27 5.51
CA LEU A 8 8.05 0.95 5.53
C LEU A 8 9.01 0.82 6.72
N SER A 9 8.81 -0.17 7.57
CA SER A 9 9.74 -0.49 8.66
C SER A 9 10.99 -1.21 8.15
N SER A 10 10.92 -1.85 6.98
CA SER A 10 12.05 -2.53 6.31
C SER A 10 11.98 -2.30 4.80
N ALA A 11 13.14 -2.36 4.14
CA ALA A 11 13.20 -2.27 2.68
C ALA A 11 12.47 -3.47 2.05
N CYS A 12 11.76 -3.22 0.95
CA CYS A 12 11.04 -4.21 0.16
C CYS A 12 11.76 -4.39 -1.17
N ALA A 13 12.22 -5.60 -1.50
CA ALA A 13 12.84 -5.89 -2.78
C ALA A 13 11.78 -6.08 -3.86
N GLN A 14 12.16 -6.00 -5.15
CA GLN A 14 11.26 -6.11 -6.30
C GLN A 14 10.42 -7.41 -6.35
N GLY A 15 10.85 -8.49 -5.68
CA GLY A 15 10.13 -9.77 -5.64
C GLY A 15 9.41 -10.09 -4.32
N ASP A 16 9.51 -9.22 -3.32
CA ASP A 16 8.88 -9.48 -2.01
C ASP A 16 7.36 -9.38 -2.12
N VAL A 17 6.66 -10.41 -1.63
CA VAL A 17 5.19 -10.50 -1.56
C VAL A 17 4.64 -10.09 -0.19
N SER A 18 5.49 -9.53 0.65
CA SER A 18 5.13 -9.03 1.98
C SER A 18 5.92 -7.77 2.29
N ILE A 19 5.23 -6.77 2.81
CA ILE A 19 5.85 -5.54 3.30
C ILE A 19 5.71 -5.46 4.81
N VAL A 20 6.71 -4.87 5.48
CA VAL A 20 6.62 -4.57 6.90
C VAL A 20 6.37 -3.07 7.05
N VAL A 21 5.19 -2.69 7.52
CA VAL A 21 4.84 -1.29 7.78
C VAL A 21 5.09 -0.93 9.24
N ALA A 22 5.50 0.31 9.49
CA ALA A 22 5.69 0.82 10.85
C ALA A 22 4.37 0.88 11.63
N SER A 23 3.27 1.14 10.92
CA SER A 23 1.92 1.15 11.48
C SER A 23 0.94 0.53 10.50
N ALA A 24 0.24 -0.52 10.96
CA ALA A 24 -0.81 -1.20 10.21
C ALA A 24 -2.21 -0.64 10.51
N THR A 25 -2.29 0.55 11.11
CA THR A 25 -3.56 1.17 11.46
C THR A 25 -4.39 1.38 10.21
N SER A 26 -5.62 0.87 10.20
CA SER A 26 -6.49 0.91 9.02
C SER A 26 -5.94 0.18 7.79
N VAL A 27 -5.04 -0.80 7.96
CA VAL A 27 -4.72 -1.78 6.91
C VAL A 27 -5.67 -2.97 7.04
N ALA A 28 -6.20 -3.46 5.93
CA ALA A 28 -7.08 -4.64 5.88
C ALA A 28 -6.93 -5.34 4.54
N ALA A 29 -7.30 -6.63 4.51
CA ALA A 29 -7.39 -7.44 3.31
C ALA A 29 -8.17 -6.72 2.19
N GLY A 30 -7.62 -6.75 0.97
CA GLY A 30 -8.23 -6.17 -0.22
C GLY A 30 -8.05 -4.66 -0.38
N ARG A 31 -7.47 -3.94 0.59
CA ARG A 31 -7.14 -2.51 0.44
C ARG A 31 -6.04 -2.28 -0.60
N LEU A 32 -6.08 -1.14 -1.26
CA LEU A 32 -5.00 -0.68 -2.13
C LEU A 32 -3.95 0.06 -1.31
N ILE A 33 -2.70 -0.15 -1.68
CA ILE A 33 -1.50 0.44 -1.11
C ILE A 33 -0.71 1.02 -2.27
N VAL A 34 -0.28 2.27 -2.14
CA VAL A 34 0.57 2.95 -3.11
C VAL A 34 1.86 3.34 -2.41
N ILE A 35 2.98 2.94 -2.98
CA ILE A 35 4.32 3.27 -2.49
C ILE A 35 5.08 3.94 -3.64
N ASP A 36 5.48 5.20 -3.46
CA ASP A 36 6.09 6.04 -4.48
C ASP A 36 5.23 6.20 -5.76
N GLN A 37 5.25 5.22 -6.66
CA GLN A 37 4.43 5.11 -7.87
C GLN A 37 4.00 3.67 -8.18
N GLU A 38 4.20 2.73 -7.24
CA GLU A 38 3.77 1.34 -7.38
C GLU A 38 2.46 1.12 -6.63
N GLU A 39 1.48 0.52 -7.34
CA GLU A 39 0.20 0.12 -6.78
C GLU A 39 0.24 -1.36 -6.38
N MET A 40 -0.02 -1.61 -5.11
CA MET A 40 -0.04 -2.92 -4.48
C MET A 40 -1.41 -3.15 -3.84
N GLN A 41 -1.87 -4.40 -3.78
CA GLN A 41 -3.10 -4.73 -3.08
C GLN A 41 -2.83 -5.67 -1.92
N VAL A 42 -3.42 -5.41 -0.76
CA VAL A 42 -3.30 -6.31 0.40
C VAL A 42 -3.97 -7.64 0.08
N ALA A 43 -3.24 -8.74 0.28
CA ALA A 43 -3.78 -10.07 0.08
C ALA A 43 -4.96 -10.32 1.02
N GLN A 44 -5.96 -11.08 0.55
CA GLN A 44 -7.12 -11.47 1.36
C GLN A 44 -6.75 -12.32 2.59
N SER A 45 -5.56 -12.92 2.60
CA SER A 45 -5.01 -13.68 3.73
C SER A 45 -4.55 -12.80 4.90
N TYR A 46 -4.47 -11.48 4.72
CA TYR A 46 -4.07 -10.57 5.78
C TYR A 46 -5.17 -10.40 6.83
N SER A 47 -4.87 -10.81 8.07
CA SER A 47 -5.77 -10.65 9.21
C SER A 47 -5.39 -9.43 10.06
N SER A 48 -4.12 -9.33 10.47
CA SER A 48 -3.61 -8.23 11.30
C SER A 48 -2.08 -8.28 11.39
N GLY A 49 -1.47 -7.21 11.90
CA GLY A 49 -0.02 -7.13 12.18
C GLY A 49 0.72 -6.19 11.23
N THR A 50 1.97 -5.88 11.56
CA THR A 50 2.83 -4.99 10.76
C THR A 50 3.36 -5.65 9.49
N THR A 51 3.37 -6.98 9.43
CA THR A 51 3.71 -7.75 8.22
C THR A 51 2.46 -7.94 7.37
N VAL A 52 2.39 -7.20 6.27
CA VAL A 52 1.25 -7.17 5.36
C VAL A 52 1.61 -7.93 4.08
N PRO A 53 1.00 -9.10 3.81
CA PRO A 53 1.15 -9.76 2.53
C PRO A 53 0.46 -8.91 1.45
N VAL A 54 1.18 -8.61 0.39
CA VAL A 54 0.72 -7.75 -0.71
C VAL A 54 0.91 -8.44 -2.05
N LEU A 55 -0.03 -8.16 -2.94
CA LEU A 55 -0.06 -8.58 -4.32
C LEU A 55 0.39 -7.38 -5.16
N ARG A 56 1.55 -7.52 -5.78
CA ARG A 56 2.26 -6.43 -6.45
C ARG A 56 2.14 -6.47 -7.97
N GLY A 57 2.46 -5.36 -8.62
CA GLY A 57 2.37 -5.25 -10.08
C GLY A 57 0.94 -5.36 -10.59
N ARG A 58 -0.01 -4.79 -9.85
CA ARG A 58 -1.42 -4.67 -10.27
C ARG A 58 -1.65 -3.34 -10.96
N ASP A 59 -2.75 -3.27 -11.72
CA ASP A 59 -3.19 -2.04 -12.41
C ASP A 59 -2.12 -1.40 -13.33
N GLY A 60 -1.21 -2.22 -13.89
CA GLY A 60 -0.17 -1.77 -14.83
C GLY A 60 1.08 -1.20 -14.17
N SER A 61 1.19 -1.22 -12.84
CA SER A 61 2.38 -0.80 -12.12
C SER A 61 3.53 -1.81 -12.25
N ALA A 62 4.76 -1.32 -12.30
CA ALA A 62 5.95 -2.16 -12.28
C ALA A 62 6.36 -2.43 -10.83
N GLN A 63 6.76 -3.67 -10.54
CA GLN A 63 7.35 -3.98 -9.24
C GLN A 63 8.71 -3.27 -9.12
N VAL A 64 8.94 -2.49 -8.06
CA VAL A 64 10.19 -1.76 -7.81
C VAL A 64 10.69 -2.04 -6.39
N ALA A 65 12.00 -1.98 -6.16
CA ALA A 65 12.52 -2.07 -4.80
C ALA A 65 12.30 -0.73 -4.06
N HIS A 66 11.66 -0.78 -2.89
CA HIS A 66 11.44 0.39 -2.04
C HIS A 66 12.36 0.37 -0.83
N LYS A 67 12.93 1.53 -0.50
CA LYS A 67 13.77 1.68 0.69
C LYS A 67 12.91 1.58 1.96
N ALA A 68 13.52 1.14 3.06
CA ALA A 68 12.95 1.38 4.37
C ALA A 68 12.65 2.88 4.53
N THR A 69 11.62 3.20 5.31
CA THR A 69 11.04 4.53 5.51
C THR A 69 10.33 5.15 4.30
N ALA A 70 10.16 4.42 3.18
CA ALA A 70 9.32 4.90 2.08
C ALA A 70 7.88 5.12 2.55
N ASN A 71 7.22 6.11 1.97
CA ASN A 71 5.83 6.45 2.28
C ASN A 71 4.90 5.41 1.67
N VAL A 72 4.09 4.79 2.52
CA VAL A 72 3.10 3.78 2.17
C VAL A 72 1.73 4.40 2.38
N THR A 73 1.03 4.72 1.31
CA THR A 73 -0.32 5.28 1.40
C THR A 73 -1.34 4.20 1.11
N HIS A 74 -2.29 3.96 2.00
CA HIS A 74 -3.30 2.92 1.86
C HIS A 74 -4.73 3.44 2.00
N GLY A 75 -5.66 2.81 1.28
CA GLY A 75 -7.05 3.24 1.18
C GLY A 75 -7.95 2.23 0.47
N LEU A 76 -9.22 2.58 0.27
CA LEU A 76 -10.11 1.81 -0.60
C LEU A 76 -9.82 2.18 -2.06
N ALA A 77 -10.12 1.28 -3.00
CA ALA A 77 -9.95 1.56 -4.42
C ALA A 77 -10.72 2.82 -4.88
N SER A 78 -11.89 3.09 -4.28
CA SER A 78 -12.67 4.30 -4.50
C SER A 78 -11.97 5.59 -4.06
N ASP A 79 -11.09 5.53 -3.06
CA ASP A 79 -10.33 6.69 -2.58
C ASP A 79 -9.19 7.05 -3.56
N PHE A 80 -8.69 6.08 -4.33
CA PHE A 80 -7.71 6.28 -5.40
C PHE A 80 -8.36 6.62 -6.75
N ALA A 81 -9.58 6.13 -7.00
CA ALA A 81 -10.34 6.36 -8.24
C ALA A 81 -10.93 7.78 -8.39
N SER A 82 -10.58 8.73 -7.52
CA SER A 82 -11.08 10.10 -7.61
C SER A 82 -10.11 11.12 -7.03
N PRO A 83 -9.43 11.92 -7.89
CA PRO A 83 -9.33 13.34 -7.66
C PRO A 83 -10.66 13.99 -8.10
N ALA A 84 -11.80 13.59 -7.51
CA ALA A 84 -13.05 14.27 -7.78
C ALA A 84 -13.02 15.61 -7.02
N ALA A 85 -12.50 16.63 -7.71
CA ALA A 85 -12.78 18.04 -7.50
C ALA A 85 -12.68 18.52 -6.03
N GLN A 86 -11.47 18.87 -5.61
CA GLN A 86 -11.33 19.98 -4.67
C GLN A 86 -11.66 21.27 -5.45
N THR A 87 -12.94 21.48 -5.76
CA THR A 87 -13.43 22.75 -6.28
C THR A 87 -13.73 23.68 -5.12
N CYS A 88 -13.12 24.86 -5.25
CA CYS A 88 -13.16 26.09 -4.49
C CYS A 88 -14.51 26.47 -3.87
#